data_AF-A0A0B7J2R0-F1
#
_entry.id   AF-A0A0B7J2R0-F1
#
_cell.length_a   1.000
_cell.length_b   1.000
_cell.length_c   1.000
_cell.angle_alpha   90.00
_cell.angle_beta   90.00
_cell.angle_gamma   90.00
#
_symmetry.space_group_name_H-M   'P 1'
#
loop_
_entity.id
_entity.type
_entity.pdbx_description
1 polymer ?
#
loop_
_entity_poly.entity_id
_entity_poly.type
_entity_poly.pdbx_seq_one_letter_code
_entity_poly.pdbx_strand_id
1 'polypeptide(L)'
;MKKIILHLTALISLTVPFITQADCFLVKENDKFIKREGNCESRYAPCSTFKIAISLMGYDYEFLIDETHPKLPFKEDDVIKVLGRESTDTNRHCKRYCLCGYYRVVIARKLRSN
;
A
#
# COMPACT_ATOMS: atom_id res chain seq x y z
N MET A 1 -20.89 -28.97 -38.54
CA MET A 1 -21.52 -28.08 -37.53
C MET A 1 -20.81 -28.11 -36.17
N LYS A 2 -20.48 -29.28 -35.61
CA LYS A 2 -19.79 -29.42 -34.31
C LYS A 2 -18.41 -28.73 -34.23
N LYS A 3 -17.63 -28.79 -35.32
CA LYS A 3 -16.31 -28.11 -35.42
C LYS A 3 -16.43 -26.58 -35.47
N ILE A 4 -17.45 -26.04 -36.14
CA ILE A 4 -17.71 -24.60 -36.22
C ILE A 4 -18.13 -24.05 -34.85
N ILE A 5 -18.96 -24.78 -34.11
CA ILE A 5 -19.34 -24.44 -32.73
C ILE A 5 -18.12 -24.43 -31.80
N LEU A 6 -17.19 -25.38 -31.97
CA LEU A 6 -15.96 -25.47 -31.18
C LEU A 6 -14.99 -24.31 -31.43
N HIS A 7 -14.94 -23.79 -32.67
CA HIS A 7 -14.12 -22.62 -32.99
C HIS A 7 -14.73 -21.30 -32.51
N LEU A 8 -16.07 -21.18 -32.50
CA LEU A 8 -16.76 -20.00 -31.97
C LEU A 8 -16.59 -19.85 -30.46
N THR A 9 -16.64 -20.95 -29.69
CA THR A 9 -16.47 -20.89 -28.23
C THR A 9 -15.04 -20.56 -27.82
N ALA A 10 -14.04 -20.99 -28.61
CA ALA A 10 -12.63 -20.66 -28.39
C ALA A 10 -12.32 -19.16 -28.61
N LEU A 11 -12.97 -18.52 -29.60
CA LEU A 11 -12.77 -17.10 -29.88
C LEU A 11 -13.37 -16.18 -28.79
N ILE A 12 -14.49 -16.58 -28.18
CA ILE A 12 -15.19 -15.79 -27.15
C ILE A 12 -14.40 -15.75 -25.82
N SER A 13 -13.55 -16.75 -25.54
CA SER A 13 -12.75 -16.79 -24.31
C SER A 13 -11.54 -15.83 -24.32
N LEU A 14 -11.15 -15.29 -25.48
CA LEU A 14 -9.93 -14.48 -25.64
C LEU A 14 -10.16 -12.97 -25.39
N THR A 15 -11.41 -12.55 -25.21
CA THR A 15 -11.77 -11.11 -25.13
C THR A 15 -12.16 -10.64 -23.74
N VAL A 16 -12.05 -11.46 -22.69
CA VAL A 16 -12.38 -11.01 -21.33
C VAL A 16 -11.20 -10.21 -20.76
N PRO A 17 -11.33 -8.88 -20.57
CA PRO A 17 -10.29 -8.14 -19.87
C PRO A 17 -10.31 -8.56 -18.41
N PHE A 18 -9.34 -9.38 -17.99
CA PHE A 18 -9.00 -9.52 -16.56
C PHE A 18 -8.29 -8.25 -16.11
N ILE A 19 -9.04 -7.15 -15.99
CA ILE A 19 -8.55 -5.94 -15.35
C ILE A 19 -9.12 -5.95 -13.94
N THR A 20 -8.45 -6.64 -13.02
CA THR A 20 -8.66 -6.39 -11.59
C THR A 20 -7.69 -5.28 -11.17
N GLN A 21 -7.94 -4.06 -11.64
CA GLN A 21 -7.35 -2.89 -11.01
C GLN A 21 -8.06 -2.70 -9.67
N ALA A 22 -7.42 -2.10 -8.67
CA ALA A 22 -8.11 -1.76 -7.42
C ALA A 22 -9.19 -0.71 -7.73
N ASP A 23 -10.35 -1.19 -8.16
CA ASP A 23 -11.45 -0.42 -8.68
C ASP A 23 -12.42 -0.18 -7.52
N CYS A 24 -11.96 0.55 -6.52
CA CYS A 24 -12.79 0.96 -5.40
C CYS A 24 -12.76 2.48 -5.29
N PHE A 25 -13.96 3.07 -5.27
CA PHE A 25 -14.17 4.44 -4.89
C PHE A 25 -15.22 4.52 -3.78
N LEU A 26 -14.85 5.12 -2.65
CA LEU A 26 -15.68 5.19 -1.45
C LEU A 26 -15.68 6.60 -0.88
N VAL A 27 -16.88 7.16 -0.65
CA VAL A 27 -17.08 8.43 0.05
C VAL A 27 -18.15 8.23 1.12
N LYS A 28 -17.81 8.63 2.34
CA LYS A 28 -18.68 8.55 3.51
C LYS A 28 -18.64 9.87 4.26
N GLU A 29 -19.79 10.36 4.68
CA GLU A 29 -19.92 11.49 5.59
C GLU A 29 -20.61 10.99 6.86
N ASN A 30 -19.94 11.13 8.00
CA ASN A 30 -20.33 10.49 9.26
C ASN A 30 -20.61 8.99 9.05
N ASP A 31 -21.82 8.54 9.35
CA ASP A 31 -22.27 7.16 9.15
C ASP A 31 -23.02 6.88 7.85
N LYS A 32 -23.10 7.88 6.95
CA LYS A 32 -23.81 7.77 5.68
C LYS A 32 -22.86 7.63 4.50
N PHE A 33 -23.08 6.60 3.68
CA PHE A 33 -22.39 6.48 2.40
C PHE A 33 -22.98 7.49 1.40
N ILE A 34 -22.11 8.32 0.83
CA ILE A 34 -22.44 9.22 -0.28
C ILE A 34 -22.22 8.50 -1.61
N LYS A 35 -21.14 7.72 -1.71
CA LYS A 35 -20.81 6.94 -2.90
C LYS A 35 -20.00 5.69 -2.55
N ARG A 36 -20.30 4.57 -3.21
CA ARG A 36 -19.53 3.33 -3.14
C ARG A 36 -19.59 2.65 -4.50
N GLU A 37 -18.43 2.48 -5.13
CA GLU A 37 -18.30 1.85 -6.44
C GLU A 37 -17.20 0.78 -6.40
N GLY A 38 -17.49 -0.37 -7.02
CA GLY A 38 -16.59 -1.52 -7.13
C GLY A 38 -16.30 -2.25 -5.81
N ASN A 39 -15.16 -2.95 -5.73
CA ASN A 39 -14.86 -3.87 -4.61
C ASN A 39 -14.00 -3.21 -3.52
N CYS A 40 -14.68 -2.62 -2.53
CA CYS A 40 -14.04 -1.93 -1.41
C CYS A 40 -13.79 -2.80 -0.16
N GLU A 41 -14.11 -4.09 -0.20
CA GLU A 41 -13.98 -4.99 0.97
C GLU A 41 -12.69 -5.83 0.94
N SER A 42 -12.07 -5.95 -0.24
CA SER A 42 -10.78 -6.60 -0.40
C SER A 42 -9.68 -5.88 0.38
N ARG A 43 -8.82 -6.65 1.05
CA ARG A 43 -7.68 -6.12 1.80
C ARG A 43 -6.45 -6.02 0.91
N TYR A 44 -5.82 -4.85 0.93
CA TYR A 44 -4.57 -4.56 0.22
C TYR A 44 -3.49 -4.05 1.17
N ALA A 45 -2.23 -4.19 0.79
CA ALA A 45 -1.14 -3.54 1.53
C ALA A 45 -1.28 -2.02 1.42
N PRO A 46 -1.23 -1.26 2.54
CA PRO A 46 -1.50 0.19 2.54
C PRO A 46 -0.40 1.05 1.88
N CYS A 47 0.82 0.54 1.72
CA CYS A 47 1.94 1.28 1.13
C CYS A 47 2.15 2.65 1.79
N SER A 48 2.15 3.73 1.01
CA SER A 48 2.46 5.07 1.51
C SER A 48 1.36 5.60 2.43
N THR A 49 0.12 5.10 2.33
CA THR A 49 -0.98 5.54 3.19
C THR A 49 -0.77 5.10 4.64
N PHE A 50 0.05 4.07 4.88
CA PHE A 50 0.44 3.66 6.22
C PHE A 50 1.21 4.76 6.99
N LYS A 51 1.74 5.77 6.29
CA LYS A 51 2.33 6.95 6.95
C LYS A 51 1.33 7.69 7.85
N ILE A 52 0.02 7.60 7.59
CA ILE A 52 -1.02 8.19 8.46
C ILE A 52 -0.98 7.55 9.85
N ALA A 53 -1.02 6.22 9.92
CA ALA A 53 -0.97 5.49 11.19
C ALA A 53 0.38 5.67 11.90
N ILE A 54 1.49 5.65 11.14
CA ILE A 54 2.82 5.93 11.69
C ILE A 54 2.92 7.35 12.24
N SER A 55 2.31 8.34 11.58
CA SER A 55 2.27 9.72 12.05
C SER A 55 1.58 9.82 13.41
N LEU A 56 0.42 9.15 13.56
CA LEU A 56 -0.30 9.11 14.83
C LEU A 56 0.57 8.54 15.96
N MET A 57 1.22 7.39 15.73
CA MET A 57 2.16 6.82 16.69
C MET A 57 3.34 7.79 16.96
N GLY A 58 3.85 8.44 15.93
CA GLY A 58 4.95 9.39 16.05
C GLY A 58 4.62 10.57 16.95
N TYR A 59 3.42 11.15 16.84
CA TYR A 59 2.96 12.23 17.70
C TYR A 59 2.64 11.74 19.13
N ASP A 60 2.02 10.57 19.28
CA ASP A 60 1.69 9.97 20.58
C ASP A 60 2.93 9.71 21.44
N TYR A 61 4.03 9.26 20.81
CA TYR A 61 5.32 9.07 21.47
C TYR A 61 6.19 10.35 21.53
N GLU A 62 5.62 11.51 21.21
CA GLU A 62 6.32 12.81 21.15
C GLU A 62 7.58 12.81 20.28
N PHE A 63 7.66 11.86 19.33
CA PHE A 63 8.75 11.80 18.36
C PHE A 63 8.55 12.82 17.25
N LEU A 64 7.34 12.90 16.70
CA LEU A 64 6.90 13.99 15.85
C LEU A 64 6.38 15.09 16.76
N ILE A 65 6.88 16.32 16.58
CA ILE A 65 6.57 17.45 17.44
C ILE A 65 5.57 18.37 16.76
N ASP A 66 5.82 18.65 15.48
CA ASP A 66 5.00 19.48 14.61
C ASP A 66 5.19 19.05 13.15
N GLU A 67 4.58 19.77 12.21
CA GLU A 67 4.61 19.44 10.79
C GLU A 67 6.03 19.48 10.18
N THR A 68 6.96 20.16 10.84
CA THR A 68 8.32 20.43 10.36
C THR A 68 9.42 19.82 11.22
N HIS A 69 9.09 19.28 12.40
CA HIS A 69 10.04 18.68 13.34
C HIS A 69 9.63 17.26 13.74
N PRO A 70 10.58 16.32 13.78
CA PRO A 70 12.03 16.52 13.70
C PRO A 70 12.55 16.54 12.26
N LYS A 71 13.56 17.38 12.00
CA LYS A 71 14.33 17.34 10.76
C LYS A 71 15.43 16.29 10.89
N LEU A 72 15.22 15.15 10.26
CA LEU A 72 16.19 14.06 10.28
C LEU A 72 17.10 14.15 9.06
N PRO A 73 18.44 14.12 9.24
CA PRO A 73 19.33 14.01 8.10
C PRO A 73 19.09 12.67 7.41
N PHE A 74 19.14 12.68 6.08
CA PHE A 74 19.10 11.46 5.29
C PHE A 74 20.31 10.58 5.63
N LYS A 75 20.07 9.27 5.79
CA LYS A 75 21.11 8.28 6.08
C LYS A 75 21.01 7.12 5.09
N GLU A 76 22.03 6.96 4.27
CA GLU A 76 22.09 5.91 3.25
C GLU A 76 21.93 4.49 3.84
N ASP A 77 22.51 4.24 5.02
CA ASP A 77 22.39 2.97 5.73
C ASP A 77 20.93 2.55 6.02
N ASP A 78 20.06 3.53 6.25
CA ASP A 78 18.64 3.26 6.52
C ASP A 78 17.91 2.85 5.24
N VAL A 79 18.34 3.35 4.08
CA VAL A 79 17.87 2.89 2.76
C VAL A 79 18.35 1.47 2.50
N ILE A 80 19.63 1.19 2.71
CA ILE A 80 20.22 -0.15 2.50
C ILE A 80 19.53 -1.20 3.38
N LYS A 81 19.23 -0.90 4.64
CA LYS A 81 18.50 -1.83 5.54
C LYS A 81 17.07 -2.14 5.08
N VAL A 82 16.42 -1.18 4.40
CA VAL A 82 15.07 -1.38 3.85
C VAL A 82 15.15 -2.22 2.58
N LEU A 83 16.13 -1.95 1.70
CA LEU A 83 16.33 -2.67 0.45
C LEU A 83 16.86 -4.09 0.64
N GLY A 84 17.69 -4.32 1.66
CA GLY A 84 18.30 -5.62 1.96
C GLY A 84 17.38 -6.63 2.65
N ARG A 85 16.14 -6.25 3.03
CA ARG A 85 15.15 -7.18 3.57
C ARG A 85 14.37 -7.81 2.42
N GLU A 86 14.79 -9.00 2.02
CA GLU A 86 14.05 -9.82 1.05
C GLU A 86 12.66 -10.16 1.62
N SER A 87 11.61 -9.91 0.82
CA SER A 87 10.24 -10.21 1.22
C SER A 87 9.71 -11.43 0.48
N THR A 88 9.35 -12.46 1.24
CA THR A 88 8.64 -13.66 0.77
C THR A 88 7.15 -13.42 0.45
N ASP A 89 6.69 -12.16 0.54
CA ASP A 89 5.29 -11.77 0.35
C ASP A 89 5.03 -11.32 -1.10
N THR A 90 3.95 -11.84 -1.69
CA THR A 90 3.42 -11.51 -3.02
C THR A 90 3.05 -10.04 -3.19
N ASN A 91 2.93 -9.25 -2.12
CA ASN A 91 2.77 -7.77 -2.18
C ASN A 91 4.09 -7.00 -2.36
N ARG A 92 4.98 -7.51 -3.23
CA ARG A 92 6.33 -6.99 -3.48
C ARG A 92 6.38 -5.51 -3.92
N HIS A 93 5.34 -5.04 -4.62
CA HIS A 93 5.27 -3.69 -5.18
C HIS A 93 5.39 -2.60 -4.11
N CYS A 94 4.75 -2.85 -2.97
CA CYS A 94 4.65 -1.92 -1.86
C CYS A 94 5.99 -1.74 -1.13
N LYS A 95 6.79 -2.80 -0.99
CA LYS A 95 8.07 -2.75 -0.25
C LYS A 95 9.22 -2.12 -1.04
N ARG A 96 9.27 -2.30 -2.36
CA ARG A 96 10.39 -1.80 -3.19
C ARG A 96 10.32 -0.29 -3.46
N TYR A 97 9.12 0.27 -3.58
CA TYR A 97 8.95 1.64 -4.06
C TYR A 97 8.39 2.60 -3.00
N CYS A 98 7.92 2.07 -1.88
CA CYS A 98 7.31 2.91 -0.87
C CYS A 98 8.30 3.29 0.24
N LEU A 99 8.41 4.59 0.53
CA LEU A 99 9.13 5.10 1.69
C LEU A 99 8.61 4.56 3.05
N CYS A 100 7.49 3.84 3.12
CA CYS A 100 6.97 3.31 4.39
C CYS A 100 7.98 2.39 5.10
N GLY A 101 8.81 1.65 4.36
CA GLY A 101 9.90 0.86 4.93
C GLY A 101 10.94 1.72 5.65
N TYR A 102 11.30 2.86 5.04
CA TYR A 102 12.27 3.81 5.58
C TYR A 102 11.79 4.43 6.90
N TYR A 103 10.58 5.01 6.92
CA TYR A 103 10.02 5.61 8.13
C TYR A 103 9.91 4.62 9.28
N ARG A 104 9.58 3.36 9.00
CA ARG A 104 9.55 2.30 10.02
C ARG A 104 10.91 2.08 10.67
N VAL A 105 11.99 2.03 9.88
CA VAL A 105 13.35 1.83 10.41
C VAL A 105 13.80 3.03 11.23
N VAL A 106 13.55 4.24 10.73
CA VAL A 106 13.94 5.49 11.38
C VAL A 106 13.24 5.65 12.74
N ILE A 107 11.91 5.47 12.78
CA ILE A 107 11.12 5.59 14.00
C ILE A 107 11.48 4.48 14.99
N ALA A 108 11.55 3.22 14.54
CA ALA A 108 11.92 2.11 15.41
C ALA A 108 13.35 2.22 15.97
N ARG A 109 14.27 2.89 15.27
CA ARG A 109 15.60 3.18 15.81
C ARG A 109 15.53 4.21 16.92
N LYS A 110 14.75 5.28 16.75
CA LYS A 110 14.62 6.33 17.77
C LYS A 110 13.88 5.82 19.03
N LEU A 111 12.80 5.08 18.85
CA LEU A 111 12.05 4.48 19.97
C LEU A 111 12.92 3.53 20.81
N ARG A 112 13.95 2.90 20.22
CA ARG A 112 14.91 2.05 20.95
C ARG A 112 16.06 2.80 21.61
N SER A 113 16.21 4.10 21.33
CA SER A 113 17.26 4.94 21.90
C SER A 113 16.81 5.79 23.10
N ASN A 114 15.51 5.78 23.39
CA ASN A 114 14.93 6.23 24.66
C ASN A 114 14.78 5.02 25.58
#